data_AF-A0A9X5PBH6-F1
#
_entry.id   AF-A0A9X5PBH6-F1
#
_cell.length_a   1.000
_cell.length_b   1.000
_cell.length_c   1.000
_cell.angle_alpha   90.00
_cell.angle_beta   90.00
_cell.angle_gamma   90.00
#
_symmetry.space_group_name_H-M   'P 1'
#
loop_
_entity.id
_entity.type
_entity.pdbx_description
1 polymer ?
#
loop_
_entity_poly.entity_id
_entity_poly.type
_entity_poly.pdbx_seq_one_letter_code
_entity_poly.pdbx_strand_id
1 'polypeptide(L)'
;MKKQDKLYDVYVSYPPDVDHERINACLYDNLPEKEAEDLVQALAERPQAIIAENCTQDERENAQQYFNYLGLDVIVRQSMELELDLSGEEQEEAAPEIRQCPVCLTLIEDHEATECPVCHFHLASATEQIIQRKRIEWQERVAFEHKKQAEIAHKLQIEKEREEKLLRKQIRSELESKLRQELGEDPQLAALQSKKNTYILISVLGILAMFGLVAAGYLAAKFL
;
A
#
# COMPACT_ATOMS: atom_id res chain seq x y z
N MET A 1 2.77 38.48 -27.15
CA MET A 1 2.68 37.08 -26.69
C MET A 1 2.74 36.19 -27.92
N LYS A 2 3.92 35.66 -28.25
CA LYS A 2 4.02 34.61 -29.28
C LYS A 2 3.35 33.37 -28.66
N LYS A 3 2.36 32.79 -29.32
CA LYS A 3 1.86 31.47 -28.91
C LYS A 3 3.05 30.53 -29.05
N GLN A 4 3.59 30.05 -27.94
CA GLN A 4 4.51 28.91 -27.98
C GLN A 4 3.73 27.78 -28.66
N ASP A 5 4.29 27.28 -29.75
CA ASP A 5 3.72 26.13 -30.43
C ASP A 5 3.80 24.95 -29.46
N LYS A 6 2.64 24.34 -29.17
CA LYS A 6 2.57 23.21 -28.25
C LYS A 6 3.23 22.02 -28.93
N LEU A 7 4.32 21.55 -28.35
CA LEU A 7 5.01 20.34 -28.78
C LEU A 7 4.48 19.13 -27.99
N TYR A 8 4.57 17.95 -28.60
CA TYR A 8 4.02 16.72 -28.04
C TYR A 8 5.03 15.56 -28.14
N ASP A 9 4.96 14.66 -27.17
CA ASP A 9 5.68 13.38 -27.19
C ASP A 9 4.67 12.26 -27.39
N VAL A 10 4.99 11.35 -28.32
CA VAL A 10 4.13 10.22 -28.70
C VAL A 10 4.79 8.93 -28.23
N TYR A 11 4.09 8.26 -27.32
CA TYR A 11 4.46 6.96 -26.78
C TYR A 11 3.51 5.91 -27.30
N VAL A 12 4.02 4.68 -27.44
CA VAL A 12 3.22 3.57 -27.94
C VAL A 12 3.43 2.34 -27.06
N SER A 13 2.37 1.55 -26.87
CA SER A 13 2.34 0.35 -26.03
C SER A 13 1.45 -0.74 -26.62
N TYR A 14 1.64 -1.99 -26.19
CA TYR A 14 0.70 -3.06 -26.52
C TYR A 14 -0.63 -2.86 -25.78
N PRO A 15 -1.78 -2.96 -26.46
CA PRO A 15 -3.07 -2.92 -25.79
C PRO A 15 -3.24 -4.13 -24.85
N PRO A 16 -3.96 -3.95 -23.73
CA PRO A 16 -4.26 -5.06 -22.84
C PRO A 16 -5.14 -6.09 -23.55
N ASP A 17 -4.90 -7.38 -23.28
CA ASP A 17 -5.70 -8.52 -23.76
C ASP A 17 -5.61 -8.85 -25.26
N VAL A 18 -4.60 -8.34 -25.97
CA VAL A 18 -4.34 -8.69 -27.39
C VAL A 18 -3.06 -9.52 -27.52
N ASP A 19 -3.06 -10.46 -28.47
CA ASP A 19 -1.89 -11.29 -28.78
C ASP A 19 -0.77 -10.45 -29.42
N HIS A 20 0.36 -10.34 -28.73
CA HIS A 20 1.52 -9.55 -29.16
C HIS A 20 2.12 -10.12 -30.45
N GLU A 21 2.07 -11.44 -30.69
CA GLU A 21 2.65 -12.05 -31.89
C GLU A 21 1.91 -11.60 -33.16
N ARG A 22 0.60 -11.40 -33.05
CA ARG A 22 -0.24 -10.91 -34.15
C ARG A 22 0.04 -9.43 -34.47
N ILE A 23 0.27 -8.62 -33.44
CA ILE A 23 0.65 -7.21 -33.62
C ILE A 23 2.05 -7.13 -34.24
N ASN A 24 3.00 -7.94 -33.78
CA ASN A 24 4.35 -7.98 -34.33
C ASN A 24 4.34 -8.33 -35.83
N ALA A 25 3.56 -9.34 -36.24
CA ALA A 25 3.39 -9.67 -37.66
C ALA A 25 2.86 -8.46 -38.47
N CYS A 26 1.88 -7.74 -37.93
CA CYS A 26 1.34 -6.52 -38.55
C CYS A 26 2.40 -5.41 -38.67
N LEU A 27 3.30 -5.28 -37.68
CA LEU A 27 4.40 -4.33 -37.73
C LEU A 27 5.42 -4.69 -38.82
N TYR A 28 5.83 -5.95 -38.93
CA TYR A 28 6.75 -6.40 -39.97
C TYR A 28 6.16 -6.27 -41.40
N ASP A 29 4.84 -6.38 -41.54
CA ASP A 29 4.16 -6.24 -42.84
C ASP A 29 4.03 -4.78 -43.30
N ASN A 30 3.97 -3.82 -42.36
CA ASN A 30 3.64 -2.42 -42.66
C ASN A 30 4.79 -1.43 -42.41
N LEU A 31 5.81 -1.81 -41.64
CA LEU A 31 7.01 -1.00 -41.38
C LEU A 31 8.24 -1.60 -42.07
N PRO A 32 9.27 -0.78 -42.36
CA PRO A 32 10.58 -1.27 -42.73
C PRO A 32 11.13 -2.24 -41.67
N GLU A 33 11.76 -3.33 -42.13
CA GLU A 33 12.25 -4.43 -41.28
C GLU A 33 13.05 -3.93 -40.06
N LYS A 34 13.93 -2.94 -40.25
CA LYS A 34 14.74 -2.36 -39.18
C LYS A 34 13.93 -1.60 -38.13
N GLU A 35 12.95 -0.80 -38.57
CA GLU A 35 12.12 0.01 -37.66
C GLU A 35 11.15 -0.88 -36.88
N ALA A 36 10.64 -1.95 -37.52
CA ALA A 36 9.82 -2.95 -36.87
C ALA A 36 10.61 -3.73 -35.80
N GLU A 37 11.84 -4.17 -36.11
CA GLU A 37 12.73 -4.84 -35.15
C GLU A 37 13.04 -3.95 -33.94
N ASP A 38 13.43 -2.69 -34.19
CA ASP A 38 13.78 -1.73 -33.15
C ASP A 38 12.57 -1.44 -32.23
N LEU A 39 11.37 -1.30 -32.80
CA LEU A 39 10.15 -1.02 -32.04
C LEU A 39 9.71 -2.25 -31.21
N VAL A 40 9.75 -3.45 -31.79
CA VAL A 40 9.43 -4.69 -31.08
C VAL A 40 10.42 -4.92 -29.94
N GLN A 41 11.71 -4.67 -30.17
CA GLN A 41 12.72 -4.77 -29.12
C GLN A 41 12.49 -3.72 -28.01
N ALA A 42 12.22 -2.47 -28.36
CA ALA A 42 11.95 -1.41 -27.38
C ALA A 42 10.72 -1.72 -26.51
N LEU A 43 9.66 -2.28 -27.10
CA LEU A 43 8.45 -2.70 -26.38
C LEU A 43 8.65 -3.98 -25.56
N ALA A 44 9.61 -4.83 -25.91
CA ALA A 44 10.00 -5.98 -25.11
C ALA A 44 10.81 -5.57 -23.87
N GLU A 45 11.68 -4.56 -24.00
CA GLU A 45 12.50 -4.04 -22.90
C GLU A 45 11.70 -3.13 -21.95
N ARG A 46 10.74 -2.35 -22.48
CA ARG A 46 9.94 -1.39 -21.72
C ARG A 46 8.47 -1.47 -22.13
N PRO A 47 7.52 -1.29 -21.18
CA PRO A 47 6.09 -1.35 -21.50
C PRO A 47 5.62 -0.23 -22.45
N GLN A 48 6.42 0.82 -22.64
CA GLN A 48 6.13 1.96 -23.51
C GLN A 48 7.40 2.33 -24.30
N ALA A 49 7.26 2.46 -25.61
CA ALA A 49 8.31 2.93 -26.52
C ALA A 49 8.02 4.37 -26.98
N ILE A 50 9.06 5.19 -27.10
CA ILE A 50 8.98 6.56 -27.62
C ILE A 50 9.14 6.48 -29.13
N ILE A 51 8.20 7.06 -29.88
CA ILE A 51 8.28 7.07 -31.36
C ILE A 51 8.67 8.45 -31.88
N ALA A 52 8.12 9.51 -31.28
CA ALA A 52 8.42 10.88 -31.67
C ALA A 52 8.47 11.77 -30.43
N GLU A 53 9.52 12.59 -30.36
CA GLU A 53 9.71 13.62 -29.34
C GLU A 53 9.48 14.99 -29.98
N ASN A 54 8.95 15.95 -29.21
CA ASN A 54 8.79 17.34 -29.62
C ASN A 54 8.09 17.52 -30.99
N CYS A 55 7.09 16.69 -31.27
CA CYS A 55 6.35 16.74 -32.54
C CYS A 55 5.27 17.83 -32.52
N THR A 56 4.97 18.35 -33.71
CA THR A 56 3.87 19.30 -33.90
C THR A 56 2.50 18.62 -33.77
N GLN A 57 1.45 19.41 -33.61
CA GLN A 57 0.07 18.90 -33.49
C GLN A 57 -0.33 17.99 -34.68
N ASP A 58 0.08 18.35 -35.90
CA ASP A 58 -0.28 17.61 -37.11
C ASP A 58 0.47 16.27 -37.20
N GLU A 59 1.76 16.25 -36.86
CA GLU A 59 2.58 15.03 -36.81
C GLU A 59 2.08 14.06 -35.74
N ARG A 60 1.70 14.59 -34.58
CA ARG A 60 1.09 13.84 -33.48
C ARG A 60 -0.20 13.15 -33.92
N GLU A 61 -1.10 13.85 -34.61
CA GLU A 61 -2.36 13.28 -35.10
C GLU A 61 -2.11 12.20 -36.16
N ASN A 62 -1.15 12.41 -37.06
CA ASN A 62 -0.78 11.42 -38.06
C ASN A 62 -0.17 10.16 -37.41
N ALA A 63 0.79 10.31 -36.49
CA ALA A 63 1.38 9.20 -35.76
C ALA A 63 0.32 8.43 -34.96
N GLN A 64 -0.59 9.15 -34.28
CA GLN A 64 -1.68 8.53 -33.55
C GLN A 64 -2.57 7.68 -34.44
N GLN A 65 -2.96 8.18 -35.62
CA GLN A 65 -3.77 7.42 -36.56
C GLN A 65 -3.02 6.21 -37.13
N TYR A 66 -1.75 6.37 -37.46
CA TYR A 66 -0.92 5.33 -38.04
C TYR A 66 -0.68 4.16 -37.08
N PHE A 67 -0.24 4.43 -35.84
CA PHE A 67 0.04 3.36 -34.87
C PHE A 67 -1.22 2.73 -34.27
N ASN A 68 -2.32 3.47 -34.17
CA ASN A 68 -3.63 2.88 -33.84
C ASN A 68 -4.09 1.90 -34.93
N TYR A 69 -3.86 2.21 -36.21
CA TYR A 69 -4.18 1.29 -37.31
C TYR A 69 -3.37 -0.01 -37.24
N LEU A 70 -2.12 0.08 -36.81
CA LEU A 70 -1.24 -1.08 -36.60
C LEU A 70 -1.63 -1.93 -35.37
N GLY A 71 -2.58 -1.45 -34.56
CA GLY A 71 -3.09 -2.16 -33.40
C GLY A 71 -2.32 -1.90 -32.11
N LEU A 72 -1.50 -0.85 -32.07
CA LEU A 72 -0.84 -0.40 -30.86
C LEU A 72 -1.65 0.70 -30.16
N ASP A 73 -1.52 0.80 -28.84
CA ASP A 73 -2.13 1.87 -28.04
C ASP A 73 -1.18 3.08 -28.00
N VAL A 74 -1.70 4.26 -28.36
CA VAL A 74 -0.91 5.49 -28.49
C VAL A 74 -1.22 6.46 -27.36
N ILE A 75 -0.21 6.77 -26.56
CA ILE A 75 -0.28 7.70 -25.45
C ILE A 75 0.42 9.00 -25.85
N VAL A 76 -0.34 10.09 -25.89
CA VAL A 76 0.16 11.42 -26.24
C VAL A 76 0.36 12.24 -24.98
N ARG A 77 1.54 12.85 -24.83
CA ARG A 77 1.83 13.83 -23.77
C ARG A 77 2.24 15.15 -24.38
N GLN A 78 1.90 16.25 -23.73
CA GLN A 78 2.44 17.56 -24.11
C GLN A 78 3.89 17.61 -23.62
N SER A 79 4.84 17.86 -24.51
CA SER A 79 6.22 18.04 -24.11
C SER A 79 6.33 19.40 -23.42
N MET A 80 6.87 19.38 -22.20
CA MET A 80 7.16 20.58 -21.46
C MET A 80 8.67 20.69 -21.37
N GLU A 81 9.24 21.64 -22.09
CA GLU A 81 10.62 22.01 -21.87
C GLU A 81 10.67 22.91 -20.62
N LEU A 82 11.55 22.57 -19.68
CA LEU A 82 11.91 23.50 -18.63
C LEU A 82 12.65 24.66 -19.30
N GLU A 83 11.96 25.79 -19.49
CA GLU A 83 12.62 27.05 -19.84
C GLU A 83 13.57 27.40 -18.69
N LEU A 84 14.83 27.02 -18.84
CA LEU A 84 15.92 27.62 -18.08
C LEU A 84 16.24 28.92 -18.81
N ASP A 85 15.64 30.02 -18.36
CA ASP A 85 15.97 31.36 -18.85
C ASP A 85 17.46 31.66 -18.61
N LEU A 86 18.30 31.28 -19.57
CA LEU A 86 19.74 31.55 -19.58
C LEU A 86 20.11 32.72 -20.49
N SER A 87 19.12 33.44 -21.02
CA SER A 87 19.32 34.63 -21.85
C SER A 87 18.46 35.79 -21.35
N GLY A 88 19.06 36.68 -20.56
CA GLY A 88 18.39 37.88 -20.08
C GLY A 88 19.24 38.71 -19.13
N GLU A 89 20.32 39.31 -19.64
CA GLU A 89 20.67 40.65 -19.16
C GLU A 89 19.41 41.53 -19.38
N GLU A 90 18.90 42.17 -18.33
CA GLU A 90 17.71 43.03 -18.28
C GLU A 90 16.34 42.36 -18.08
N GLN A 91 16.10 41.85 -16.87
CA GLN A 91 15.12 42.40 -15.89
C GLN A 91 15.00 41.42 -14.72
N GLU A 92 15.66 41.74 -13.61
CA GLU A 92 15.29 41.25 -12.27
C GLU A 92 13.87 41.73 -11.92
N GLU A 93 12.83 41.20 -12.57
CA GLU A 93 11.64 40.89 -11.77
C GLU A 93 12.04 39.64 -11.00
N ALA A 94 12.58 39.86 -9.80
CA ALA A 94 12.92 38.81 -8.86
C ALA A 94 11.77 37.81 -8.83
N ALA A 95 12.00 36.62 -9.40
CA ALA A 95 11.14 35.47 -9.15
C ALA A 95 10.86 35.46 -7.65
N PRO A 96 9.59 35.38 -7.20
CA PRO A 96 9.25 35.59 -5.80
C PRO A 96 10.13 34.69 -4.96
N GLU A 97 11.04 35.28 -4.17
CA GLU A 97 11.99 34.54 -3.36
C GLU A 97 11.19 33.64 -2.43
N ILE A 98 11.12 32.35 -2.76
CA ILE A 98 10.35 31.39 -1.99
C ILE A 98 10.98 31.33 -0.60
N ARG A 99 10.33 31.93 0.39
CA ARG A 99 10.83 31.98 1.77
C ARG A 99 10.50 30.65 2.46
N GLN A 100 11.54 29.94 2.89
CA GLN A 100 11.39 28.71 3.68
C GLN A 100 11.69 28.97 5.15
N CYS A 101 10.89 28.39 6.05
CA CYS A 101 11.18 28.46 7.47
C CYS A 101 12.44 27.64 7.81
N PRO A 102 13.46 28.21 8.46
CA PRO A 102 14.69 27.49 8.78
C PRO A 102 14.51 26.39 9.86
N VAL A 103 13.37 26.36 10.56
CA VAL A 103 13.08 25.41 11.63
C VAL A 103 12.30 24.20 11.13
N CYS A 104 11.16 24.43 10.48
CA CYS A 104 10.27 23.37 10.01
C CYS A 104 10.30 23.14 8.49
N LEU A 105 11.05 23.95 7.74
CA LEU A 105 11.17 23.92 6.28
C LEU A 105 9.86 24.15 5.52
N THR A 106 8.80 24.58 6.21
CA THR A 106 7.56 24.98 5.57
C THR A 106 7.78 26.21 4.69
N LEU A 107 7.23 26.14 3.47
CA LEU A 107 7.18 27.26 2.53
C LEU A 107 6.23 28.33 3.07
N ILE A 108 6.68 29.58 3.09
CA ILE A 108 5.91 30.73 3.54
C ILE A 108 5.46 31.48 2.29
N GLU A 109 4.17 31.38 1.98
CA GLU A 109 3.55 32.03 0.80
C GLU A 109 3.50 33.55 0.95
N ASP A 110 3.30 34.04 2.18
CA ASP A 110 3.26 35.47 2.49
C ASP A 110 4.67 36.00 2.80
N HIS A 111 5.23 36.78 1.88
CA HIS A 111 6.56 37.37 2.03
C HIS A 111 6.65 38.40 3.17
N GLU A 112 5.52 38.95 3.64
CA GLU A 112 5.44 39.92 4.74
C GLU A 112 5.31 39.24 6.12
N ALA A 113 5.04 37.94 6.16
CA ALA A 113 4.88 37.21 7.42
C ALA A 113 6.18 37.25 8.25
N THR A 114 6.07 37.74 9.48
CA THR A 114 7.18 37.81 10.44
C THR A 114 7.37 36.50 11.22
N GLU A 115 6.37 35.61 11.16
CA GLU A 115 6.30 34.37 11.92
C GLU A 115 5.88 33.21 11.01
N CYS A 116 6.47 32.03 11.24
CA CYS A 116 6.08 30.82 10.53
C CYS A 116 4.69 30.32 11.00
N PRO A 117 3.74 30.03 10.10
CA PRO A 117 2.39 29.57 10.47
C PRO A 117 2.34 28.19 11.12
N VAL A 118 3.39 27.37 10.98
CA VAL A 118 3.42 25.98 11.46
C VAL A 118 4.15 25.86 12.78
N CYS A 119 5.38 26.37 12.85
CA CYS A 119 6.20 26.27 14.07
C CYS A 119 6.17 27.53 14.93
N HIS A 120 5.47 28.58 14.52
CA HIS A 120 5.37 29.85 15.25
C HIS A 120 6.74 30.50 15.53
N PHE A 121 7.71 30.25 14.64
CA PHE A 121 9.05 30.79 14.75
C PHE A 121 9.13 32.18 14.13
N HIS A 122 9.60 33.15 14.90
CA HIS A 122 9.78 34.53 14.43
C HIS A 122 11.04 34.64 13.56
N LEU A 123 10.87 34.97 12.28
CA LEU A 123 11.96 34.95 11.29
C LEU A 123 13.06 35.99 11.59
N ALA A 124 12.72 37.11 12.24
CA ALA A 124 13.71 38.15 12.56
C ALA A 124 14.69 37.77 13.69
N SER A 125 14.41 36.72 14.48
CA SER A 125 15.29 36.27 15.58
C SER A 125 16.25 35.15 15.16
N ALA A 126 16.52 35.04 13.86
CA ALA A 126 17.28 33.98 13.20
C ALA A 126 18.80 34.04 13.48
N THR A 127 19.22 33.67 14.69
CA THR A 127 20.61 33.23 14.92
C THR A 127 20.71 31.72 14.74
N GLU A 128 21.86 31.23 14.26
CA GLU A 128 22.07 29.82 13.98
C GLU A 128 21.81 28.91 15.20
N GLN A 129 22.24 29.34 16.38
CA GLN A 129 22.03 28.61 17.65
C GLN A 129 20.55 28.51 18.03
N ILE A 130 19.79 29.59 17.84
CA ILE A 130 18.35 29.60 18.12
C ILE A 130 17.61 28.70 17.13
N ILE A 131 17.99 28.73 15.85
CA ILE A 131 17.42 27.86 14.81
C ILE A 131 17.66 26.38 15.13
N GLN A 132 18.89 26.01 15.47
CA GLN A 132 19.24 24.63 15.80
C GLN A 132 18.45 24.13 17.02
N ARG A 133 18.39 24.92 18.09
CA ARG A 133 17.59 24.59 19.28
C ARG A 133 16.12 24.42 18.93
N LYS A 134 15.54 25.36 18.20
CA LYS A 134 14.12 25.32 17.81
C LYS A 134 13.81 24.15 16.88
N ARG A 135 14.76 23.75 16.04
CA ARG A 135 14.64 22.56 15.19
C ARG A 135 14.58 21.28 16.02
N ILE A 136 15.41 21.15 17.05
CA ILE A 136 15.35 20.00 17.96
C ILE A 136 14.01 19.98 18.70
N GLU A 137 13.60 21.11 19.29
CA GLU A 137 12.29 21.23 19.98
C GLU A 137 11.12 20.84 19.05
N TRP A 138 11.18 21.26 17.79
CA TRP A 138 10.18 20.91 16.78
C TRP A 138 10.20 19.41 16.45
N GLN A 139 11.38 18.83 16.21
CA GLN A 139 11.52 17.40 15.93
C GLN A 139 11.04 16.53 17.09
N GLU A 140 11.32 16.93 18.33
CA GLU A 140 10.83 16.25 19.53
C GLU A 140 9.30 16.28 19.61
N ARG A 141 8.69 17.45 19.36
CA ARG A 141 7.22 17.60 19.34
C ARG A 141 6.57 16.69 18.30
N VAL A 142 7.07 16.71 17.06
CA VAL A 142 6.55 15.89 15.96
C VAL A 142 6.73 14.39 16.27
N ALA A 143 7.90 14.00 16.77
CA ALA A 143 8.17 12.61 17.14
C ALA A 143 7.27 12.13 18.29
N PHE A 144 6.99 13.00 19.27
CA PHE A 144 6.10 12.69 20.38
C PHE A 144 4.66 12.49 19.92
N GLU A 145 4.14 13.38 19.08
CA GLU A 145 2.78 13.27 18.52
C GLU A 145 2.63 12.01 17.68
N HIS A 146 3.61 11.69 16.83
CA HIS A 146 3.61 10.46 16.04
C HIS A 146 3.60 9.21 16.92
N LYS A 147 4.46 9.16 17.95
CA LYS A 147 4.49 8.03 18.90
C LYS A 147 3.16 7.88 19.65
N LYS A 148 2.57 8.99 20.09
CA LYS A 148 1.26 9.00 20.75
C LYS A 148 0.16 8.45 19.84
N GLN A 149 0.10 8.91 18.59
CA GLN A 149 -0.87 8.44 17.61
C GLN A 149 -0.68 6.95 17.30
N ALA A 150 0.57 6.49 17.14
CA ALA A 150 0.89 5.09 16.92
C ALA A 150 0.46 4.21 18.11
N GLU A 151 0.68 4.64 19.35
CA GLU A 151 0.25 3.90 20.54
C GLU A 151 -1.28 3.79 20.63
N ILE A 152 -2.00 4.89 20.33
CA ILE A 152 -3.47 4.89 20.28
C ILE A 152 -3.97 3.92 19.21
N ALA A 153 -3.41 3.99 18.00
CA ALA A 153 -3.78 3.12 16.89
C ALA A 153 -3.55 1.64 17.22
N HIS A 154 -2.42 1.31 17.85
CA HIS A 154 -2.09 -0.04 18.27
C HIS A 154 -3.06 -0.57 19.35
N LYS A 155 -3.39 0.23 20.37
CA LYS A 155 -4.39 -0.15 21.39
C LYS A 155 -5.75 -0.41 20.77
N LEU A 156 -6.19 0.47 19.87
CA LEU A 156 -7.46 0.33 19.17
C LEU A 156 -7.50 -0.94 18.30
N GLN A 157 -6.41 -1.28 17.63
CA GLN A 157 -6.31 -2.52 16.85
C GLN A 157 -6.46 -3.76 17.74
N ILE A 158 -5.76 -3.79 18.89
CA ILE A 158 -5.87 -4.90 19.84
C ILE A 158 -7.29 -5.06 20.38
N GLU A 159 -7.96 -3.95 20.69
CA GLU A 159 -9.36 -3.98 21.15
C GLU A 159 -10.28 -4.55 20.08
N LYS A 160 -10.16 -4.06 18.84
CA LYS A 160 -10.93 -4.58 17.69
C LYS A 160 -10.71 -6.07 17.47
N GLU A 161 -9.46 -6.55 17.53
CA GLU A 161 -9.16 -7.98 17.39
C GLU A 161 -9.78 -8.81 18.51
N ARG A 162 -9.81 -8.30 19.75
CA ARG A 162 -10.45 -8.97 20.89
C ARG A 162 -11.95 -9.06 20.70
N GLU A 163 -12.59 -7.96 20.32
CA GLU A 163 -14.02 -7.91 20.03
C GLU A 163 -14.40 -8.86 18.88
N GLU A 164 -13.63 -8.84 17.80
CA GLU A 164 -13.84 -9.72 16.65
C GLU A 164 -13.69 -11.19 17.06
N LYS A 165 -12.69 -11.54 17.89
CA LYS A 165 -12.54 -12.90 18.42
C LYS A 165 -13.72 -13.32 19.29
N LEU A 166 -14.28 -12.40 20.10
CA LEU A 166 -15.47 -12.69 20.91
C LEU A 166 -16.71 -12.89 20.03
N LEU A 167 -16.94 -12.00 19.05
CA LEU A 167 -18.03 -12.10 18.09
C LEU A 167 -17.95 -13.39 17.27
N ARG A 168 -16.76 -13.74 16.76
CA ARG A 168 -16.53 -15.00 16.02
C ARG A 168 -16.85 -16.22 16.87
N LYS A 169 -16.58 -16.20 18.18
CA LYS A 169 -16.93 -17.30 19.09
C LYS A 169 -18.45 -17.38 19.31
N GLN A 170 -19.12 -16.24 19.51
CA GLN A 170 -20.58 -16.18 19.65
C GLN A 170 -21.26 -16.72 18.39
N ILE A 171 -20.89 -16.21 17.22
CA ILE A 171 -21.38 -16.68 15.92
C ILE A 171 -21.16 -18.18 15.75
N ARG A 172 -19.96 -18.69 16.08
CA ARG A 172 -19.69 -20.13 16.01
C ARG A 172 -20.63 -20.93 16.90
N SER A 173 -20.85 -20.49 18.14
CA SER A 173 -21.76 -21.19 19.06
C SER A 173 -23.22 -21.16 18.61
N GLU A 174 -23.67 -20.06 17.98
CA GLU A 174 -25.02 -19.94 17.41
C GLU A 174 -25.18 -20.79 16.16
N LEU A 175 -24.15 -20.88 15.31
CA LEU A 175 -24.17 -21.76 14.14
C LEU A 175 -24.15 -23.23 14.55
N GLU A 176 -23.34 -23.60 15.53
CA GLU A 176 -23.33 -24.97 16.07
C GLU A 176 -24.67 -25.36 16.71
N SER A 177 -25.34 -24.43 17.40
CA SER A 177 -26.66 -24.71 17.97
C SER A 177 -27.73 -24.88 16.90
N LYS A 178 -27.73 -24.04 15.85
CA LYS A 178 -28.62 -24.19 14.69
C LYS A 178 -28.38 -25.50 13.95
N LEU A 179 -27.11 -25.86 13.72
CA LEU A 179 -26.76 -27.12 13.05
C LEU A 179 -27.26 -28.34 13.85
N ARG A 180 -27.11 -28.34 15.18
CA ARG A 180 -27.65 -29.41 16.05
C ARG A 180 -29.18 -29.49 15.97
N GLN A 181 -29.87 -28.35 15.91
CA GLN A 181 -31.32 -28.31 15.73
C GLN A 181 -31.74 -28.90 14.38
N GLU A 182 -31.04 -28.57 13.30
CA GLU A 182 -31.32 -29.09 11.95
C GLU A 182 -31.06 -30.62 11.84
N LEU A 183 -30.04 -31.12 12.55
CA LEU A 183 -29.71 -32.55 12.60
C LEU A 183 -30.64 -33.36 13.54
N GLY A 184 -31.56 -32.70 14.27
CA GLY A 184 -32.49 -33.36 15.18
C GLY A 184 -31.83 -33.95 16.44
N GLU A 185 -30.65 -33.46 16.82
CA GLU A 185 -29.94 -33.91 18.03
C GLU A 185 -30.56 -33.27 19.28
N ASP A 186 -31.36 -34.02 20.02
CA ASP A 186 -31.99 -33.55 21.26
C ASP A 186 -30.94 -33.26 22.35
N PRO A 187 -30.84 -32.02 22.87
CA PRO A 187 -29.81 -31.63 23.83
C PRO A 187 -29.88 -32.39 25.16
N GLN A 188 -31.06 -32.92 25.51
CA GLN A 188 -31.25 -33.73 26.72
C GLN A 188 -30.60 -35.12 26.59
N LEU A 189 -30.63 -35.72 25.40
CA LEU A 189 -30.04 -37.05 25.18
C LEU A 189 -28.51 -37.00 25.19
N ALA A 190 -27.91 -35.96 24.60
CA ALA A 190 -26.46 -35.75 24.63
C ALA A 190 -25.93 -35.51 26.05
N ALA A 191 -26.65 -34.72 26.86
CA ALA A 191 -26.30 -34.47 28.26
C ALA A 191 -26.44 -35.72 29.16
N LEU A 192 -27.41 -36.59 28.86
CA LEU A 192 -27.59 -37.87 29.56
C LEU A 192 -26.50 -38.88 29.18
N GLN A 193 -26.11 -38.95 27.90
CA GLN A 193 -25.01 -39.80 27.45
C GLN A 193 -23.67 -39.39 28.06
N SER A 194 -23.37 -38.09 28.15
CA SER A 194 -22.12 -37.64 28.77
C SER A 194 -22.06 -38.02 30.25
N LYS A 195 -23.13 -37.77 31.03
CA LYS A 195 -23.21 -38.16 32.44
C LYS A 195 -23.03 -39.67 32.63
N LYS A 196 -23.69 -40.50 31.80
CA LYS A 196 -23.56 -41.95 31.86
C LYS A 196 -22.12 -42.39 31.59
N ASN A 197 -21.47 -41.80 30.59
CA ASN A 197 -20.06 -42.09 30.28
C ASN A 197 -19.11 -41.66 31.40
N THR A 198 -19.35 -40.52 32.07
CA THR A 198 -18.54 -40.10 33.23
C THR A 198 -18.67 -41.06 34.40
N TYR A 199 -19.89 -41.54 34.71
CA TYR A 199 -20.10 -42.53 35.77
C TYR A 199 -19.41 -43.87 35.45
N ILE A 200 -19.46 -44.33 34.20
CA ILE A 200 -18.77 -45.55 33.77
C ILE A 200 -17.25 -45.38 33.93
N LEU A 201 -16.70 -44.24 33.50
CA LEU A 201 -15.25 -43.98 33.58
C LEU A 201 -14.75 -43.93 35.04
N ILE A 202 -15.52 -43.29 35.93
CA ILE A 202 -15.24 -43.27 37.38
C ILE A 202 -15.29 -44.69 37.96
N SER A 203 -16.28 -45.51 37.58
CA SER A 203 -16.36 -46.90 38.08
C SER A 203 -15.18 -47.76 37.62
N VAL A 204 -14.72 -47.59 36.38
CA VAL A 204 -13.58 -48.36 35.84
C VAL A 204 -12.29 -47.95 36.53
N LEU A 205 -12.08 -46.65 36.77
CA LEU A 205 -10.93 -46.15 37.54
C LEU A 205 -10.93 -46.66 38.99
N GLY A 206 -12.09 -46.71 39.63
CA GLY A 206 -12.23 -47.25 40.99
C GLY A 206 -11.88 -48.74 41.07
N ILE A 207 -12.32 -49.52 40.08
CA ILE A 207 -12.01 -50.96 40.00
C ILE A 207 -10.50 -51.17 39.76
N LEU A 208 -9.88 -50.40 38.87
CA LEU A 208 -8.44 -50.47 38.62
C LEU A 208 -7.61 -50.10 39.86
N ALA A 209 -8.02 -49.08 40.61
CA ALA A 209 -7.36 -48.69 41.86
C ALA A 209 -7.44 -49.80 42.92
N MET A 210 -8.59 -50.48 43.04
CA MET A 210 -8.76 -51.63 43.93
C MET A 210 -7.82 -52.78 43.57
N PHE A 211 -7.71 -53.13 42.28
CA PHE A 211 -6.74 -54.16 41.85
C PHE A 211 -5.30 -53.75 42.11
N GLY A 212 -4.95 -52.46 41.92
CA GLY A 212 -3.62 -51.94 42.24
C GLY A 212 -3.26 -52.08 43.71
N LEU A 213 -4.20 -51.79 44.63
CA LEU A 213 -3.99 -51.93 46.07
C LEU A 213 -3.82 -53.40 46.49
N VAL A 214 -4.61 -54.32 45.92
CA VAL A 214 -4.47 -55.76 46.19
C VAL A 214 -3.11 -56.28 45.69
N ALA A 215 -2.67 -55.86 44.50
CA ALA A 215 -1.36 -56.23 43.96
C ALA A 215 -0.20 -55.68 44.81
N ALA A 216 -0.30 -54.42 45.26
CA ALA A 216 0.68 -53.82 46.16
C ALA A 216 0.74 -54.52 47.52
N GLY A 217 -0.41 -54.87 48.09
CA GLY A 217 -0.48 -55.64 49.34
C GLY A 217 0.11 -57.06 49.21
N TYR A 218 -0.14 -57.74 48.09
CA TYR A 218 0.44 -59.05 47.82
C TYR A 218 1.97 -59.00 47.65
N LEU A 219 2.47 -57.97 46.96
CA LEU A 219 3.92 -57.75 46.83
C LEU A 219 4.57 -57.42 48.18
N ALA A 220 3.95 -56.56 48.98
CA ALA A 220 4.45 -56.22 50.31
C ALA A 220 4.50 -57.44 51.24
N ALA A 221 3.50 -58.32 51.19
CA ALA A 221 3.45 -59.54 51.99
C ALA A 221 4.44 -60.63 51.51
N LYS A 222 4.90 -60.59 50.26
CA LYS A 222 5.86 -61.55 49.71
C LYS A 222 7.32 -61.17 49.97
N PHE A 223 7.59 -59.89 50.25
CA PHE A 223 8.92 -59.34 50.52
C PHE A 223 9.18 -59.04 52.01
N LEU A 224 8.26 -59.44 52.89
CA LEU A 224 8.38 -59.46 54.35
C LEU A 224 8.58 -60.90 54.83
#